data_AF-U1QXX8-F1
#
_entry.id   AF-U1QXX8-F1
#
_cell.length_a   1.000
_cell.length_b   1.000
_cell.length_c   1.000
_cell.angle_alpha   90.00
_cell.angle_beta   90.00
_cell.angle_gamma   90.00
#
_symmetry.space_group_name_H-M   'P 1'
#
loop_
_entity.id
_entity.type
_entity.pdbx_description
1 polymer ?
#
loop_
_entity_poly.entity_id
_entity_poly.type
_entity_poly.pdbx_seq_one_letter_code
_entity_poly.pdbx_strand_id
1 'polypeptide(L)'
;MVNGEARRELVRGAVDSVQNETATLERRQAAAIRAYNAGEMTTREFVATLARVDRTAALLERRTVLLQNASRATFTEETTVVDNVSQTRSNLRRFQGPVRDRIARTVGGRSDERRVFVATTEQGVTLSTIHNGTYLREVYRGFLWQSGGSGLTGAEVSTAVAEAYPEIWETRNRTSGTGSADAFVLTVSHPGGRLDAHVRGENRRVFREAQRLSLSSYPTGPPTNQSINGLVMRVDRTFPGGPLRVNVTDQRTGLPVNTTVTISPNSDPGPVTVGSTGDDGVLWTLGVGKSRQGYTITANEQGGSRVVVVVTEPSEPATVSDTV
;
A
#
# COMPACT_ATOMS: atom_id res chain seq x y z
N MET A 1 -28.04 -40.49 -12.92
CA MET A 1 -26.70 -40.15 -13.45
C MET A 1 -26.64 -38.78 -14.12
N VAL A 2 -27.68 -38.31 -14.83
CA VAL A 2 -27.73 -37.00 -15.54
C VAL A 2 -27.49 -35.76 -14.66
N ASN A 3 -27.88 -35.77 -13.38
CA ASN A 3 -27.70 -34.62 -12.47
C ASN A 3 -26.22 -34.42 -12.03
N GLY A 4 -25.41 -35.48 -12.03
CA GLY A 4 -24.01 -35.41 -11.63
C GLY A 4 -23.12 -34.74 -12.67
N GLU A 5 -23.33 -35.07 -13.95
CA GLU A 5 -22.57 -34.51 -15.07
C GLU A 5 -22.93 -33.04 -15.32
N ALA A 6 -24.22 -32.70 -15.32
CA ALA A 6 -24.67 -31.30 -15.40
C ALA A 6 -24.10 -30.44 -14.26
N ARG A 7 -24.04 -30.98 -13.03
CA ARG A 7 -23.43 -30.29 -11.89
C ARG A 7 -21.91 -30.11 -12.05
N ARG A 8 -21.20 -31.12 -12.55
CA ARG A 8 -19.75 -31.02 -12.85
C ARG A 8 -19.49 -29.92 -13.87
N GLU A 9 -20.27 -29.89 -14.95
CA GLU A 9 -20.13 -28.88 -16.01
C GLU A 9 -20.38 -27.46 -15.50
N LEU A 10 -21.44 -27.28 -14.69
CA LEU A 10 -21.74 -25.99 -14.06
C LEU A 10 -20.60 -25.49 -13.16
N VAL A 11 -20.00 -26.39 -12.36
CA VAL A 11 -18.89 -25.99 -11.49
C VAL A 11 -17.65 -25.64 -12.31
N ARG A 12 -17.29 -26.45 -13.33
CA ARG A 12 -16.14 -26.16 -14.22
C ARG A 12 -16.30 -24.81 -14.92
N GLY A 13 -17.44 -24.56 -15.57
CA GLY A 13 -17.71 -23.29 -16.23
C GLY A 13 -17.65 -22.09 -15.28
N ALA A 14 -18.05 -22.26 -14.01
CA ALA A 14 -17.92 -21.21 -13.00
C ALA A 14 -16.47 -20.96 -12.55
N VAL A 15 -15.64 -22.01 -12.46
CA VAL A 15 -14.20 -21.88 -12.21
C VAL A 15 -13.52 -21.16 -13.37
N ASP A 16 -13.78 -21.58 -14.61
CA ASP A 16 -13.21 -20.99 -15.83
C ASP A 16 -13.59 -19.51 -15.97
N SER A 17 -14.85 -19.16 -15.65
CA SER A 17 -15.31 -17.77 -15.61
C SER A 17 -14.48 -16.93 -14.63
N VAL A 18 -14.24 -17.41 -13.40
CA VAL A 18 -13.44 -16.66 -12.42
C VAL A 18 -11.97 -16.56 -12.85
N GLN A 19 -11.41 -17.60 -13.48
CA GLN A 19 -10.05 -17.56 -14.01
C GLN A 19 -9.89 -16.55 -15.14
N ASN A 20 -10.84 -16.52 -16.09
CA ASN A 20 -10.87 -15.55 -17.19
C ASN A 20 -11.02 -14.10 -16.70
N GLU A 21 -11.88 -13.88 -15.70
CA GLU A 21 -12.01 -12.57 -15.05
C GLU A 21 -10.72 -12.17 -14.31
N THR A 22 -10.06 -13.12 -13.64
CA THR A 22 -8.76 -12.90 -12.98
C THR A 22 -7.67 -12.48 -13.99
N ALA A 23 -7.59 -13.15 -15.15
CA ALA A 23 -6.67 -12.77 -16.23
C ALA A 23 -7.00 -11.38 -16.81
N THR A 24 -8.28 -11.00 -16.82
CA THR A 24 -8.71 -9.66 -17.24
C THR A 24 -8.25 -8.59 -16.25
N LEU A 25 -8.32 -8.85 -14.94
CA LEU A 25 -7.78 -7.94 -13.92
C LEU A 25 -6.28 -7.73 -14.05
N GLU A 26 -5.54 -8.79 -14.37
CA GLU A 26 -4.10 -8.71 -14.64
C GLU A 26 -3.77 -7.77 -15.79
N ARG A 27 -4.40 -8.01 -16.96
CA ARG A 27 -4.21 -7.16 -18.13
C ARG A 27 -4.59 -5.71 -17.84
N ARG A 28 -5.68 -5.49 -17.10
CA ARG A 28 -6.13 -4.14 -16.73
C ARG A 28 -5.14 -3.42 -15.83
N GLN A 29 -4.60 -4.09 -14.81
CA GLN A 29 -3.58 -3.48 -13.95
C GLN A 29 -2.30 -3.18 -14.72
N ALA A 30 -1.82 -4.12 -15.54
CA ALA A 30 -0.61 -3.94 -16.34
C ALA A 30 -0.76 -2.78 -17.35
N ALA A 31 -1.92 -2.68 -18.01
CA ALA A 31 -2.21 -1.57 -18.91
C ALA A 31 -2.28 -0.22 -18.17
N ALA A 32 -2.88 -0.17 -16.98
CA ALA A 32 -2.93 1.04 -16.18
C ALA A 32 -1.53 1.51 -15.74
N ILE A 33 -0.65 0.58 -15.34
CA ILE A 33 0.75 0.92 -14.98
C ILE A 33 1.47 1.51 -16.20
N ARG A 34 1.36 0.88 -17.37
CA ARG A 34 1.97 1.39 -18.61
C ARG A 34 1.45 2.77 -18.99
N ALA A 35 0.13 2.97 -19.04
CA ALA A 35 -0.48 4.24 -19.39
C ALA A 35 -0.09 5.36 -18.40
N TYR A 36 -0.06 5.07 -17.09
CA TYR A 36 0.39 6.03 -16.09
C TYR A 36 1.88 6.39 -16.25
N ASN A 37 2.74 5.41 -16.52
CA ASN A 37 4.16 5.64 -16.78
C ASN A 37 4.40 6.45 -18.08
N ALA A 38 3.55 6.26 -19.09
CA ALA A 38 3.59 7.00 -20.35
C ALA A 38 2.99 8.41 -20.26
N GLY A 39 2.41 8.79 -19.11
CA GLY A 39 1.72 10.08 -18.95
C GLY A 39 0.35 10.16 -19.63
N GLU A 40 -0.17 9.04 -20.14
CA GLU A 40 -1.47 8.92 -20.80
C GLU A 40 -2.65 8.81 -19.81
N MET A 41 -2.35 8.61 -18.52
CA MET A 41 -3.32 8.46 -17.44
C MET A 41 -2.95 9.35 -16.26
N THR A 42 -3.89 10.16 -15.78
CA THR A 42 -3.66 10.99 -14.59
C THR A 42 -3.55 10.13 -13.33
N THR A 43 -2.94 10.67 -12.26
CA THR A 43 -2.89 9.99 -10.96
C THR A 43 -4.28 9.61 -10.44
N ARG A 44 -5.28 10.49 -10.61
CA ARG A 44 -6.65 10.21 -10.17
C ARG A 44 -7.26 9.03 -10.93
N GLU A 45 -7.10 8.98 -12.25
CA GLU A 45 -7.61 7.89 -13.09
C GLU A 45 -6.88 6.57 -12.81
N PHE A 46 -5.56 6.62 -12.61
CA PHE A 46 -4.75 5.46 -12.26
C PHE A 46 -5.22 4.85 -10.94
N VAL A 47 -5.27 5.66 -9.90
CA VAL A 47 -5.69 5.25 -8.56
C VAL A 47 -7.14 4.73 -8.55
N ALA A 48 -8.06 5.39 -9.28
CA ALA A 48 -9.43 4.90 -9.44
C ALA A 48 -9.50 3.55 -10.19
N THR A 49 -8.62 3.34 -11.17
CA THR A 49 -8.54 2.06 -11.89
C THR A 49 -8.04 0.94 -11.00
N LEU A 50 -7.01 1.18 -10.19
CA LEU A 50 -6.51 0.22 -9.21
C LEU A 50 -7.54 -0.11 -8.13
N ALA A 51 -8.32 0.87 -7.67
CA ALA A 51 -9.43 0.66 -6.73
C ALA A 51 -10.58 -0.19 -7.31
N ARG A 52 -10.87 -0.04 -8.61
CA ARG A 52 -11.83 -0.93 -9.31
C ARG A 52 -11.29 -2.36 -9.41
N VAL A 53 -10.02 -2.52 -9.75
CA VAL A 53 -9.36 -3.83 -9.80
C VAL A 53 -9.41 -4.54 -8.44
N ASP A 54 -9.10 -3.82 -7.36
CA ASP A 54 -9.21 -4.32 -5.97
C ASP A 54 -10.63 -4.81 -5.65
N ARG A 55 -11.66 -3.99 -5.91
CA ARG A 55 -13.06 -4.36 -5.64
C ARG A 55 -13.51 -5.58 -6.41
N THR A 56 -13.21 -5.65 -7.71
CA THR A 56 -13.55 -6.81 -8.53
C THR A 56 -12.79 -8.05 -8.04
N ALA A 57 -11.51 -7.91 -7.67
CA ALA A 57 -10.74 -9.01 -7.11
C ALA A 57 -11.34 -9.53 -5.79
N ALA A 58 -11.78 -8.64 -4.91
CA ALA A 58 -12.43 -9.02 -3.65
C ALA A 58 -13.77 -9.72 -3.88
N LEU A 59 -14.55 -9.32 -4.89
CA LEU A 59 -15.78 -10.00 -5.28
C LEU A 59 -15.50 -11.42 -5.81
N LEU A 60 -14.52 -11.54 -6.70
CA LEU A 60 -14.10 -12.83 -7.24
C LEU A 60 -13.53 -13.74 -6.14
N GLU A 61 -12.78 -13.21 -5.18
CA GLU A 61 -12.26 -14.00 -4.07
C GLU A 61 -13.42 -14.60 -3.24
N ARG A 62 -14.47 -13.81 -2.95
CA ARG A 62 -15.68 -14.34 -2.28
C ARG A 62 -16.34 -15.44 -3.11
N ARG A 63 -16.40 -15.30 -4.44
CA ARG A 63 -16.93 -16.34 -5.34
C ARG A 63 -16.08 -17.61 -5.29
N THR A 64 -14.74 -17.50 -5.22
CA THR A 64 -13.87 -18.68 -5.07
C THR A 64 -14.12 -19.45 -3.78
N VAL A 65 -14.49 -18.80 -2.67
CA VAL A 65 -14.84 -19.49 -1.42
C VAL A 65 -16.07 -20.39 -1.62
N LEU A 66 -17.09 -19.90 -2.30
CA LEU A 66 -18.28 -20.69 -2.64
C LEU A 66 -17.93 -21.84 -3.60
N LEU A 67 -17.13 -21.55 -4.63
CA LEU A 67 -16.69 -22.55 -5.60
C LEU A 67 -15.79 -23.62 -4.98
N GLN A 68 -15.03 -23.30 -3.94
CA GLN A 68 -14.16 -24.27 -3.27
C GLN A 68 -15.00 -25.35 -2.55
N ASN A 69 -16.08 -24.94 -1.88
CA ASN A 69 -17.04 -25.88 -1.27
C ASN A 69 -17.78 -26.69 -2.34
N ALA A 70 -18.26 -26.03 -3.40
CA ALA A 70 -18.95 -26.70 -4.50
C ALA A 70 -18.06 -27.71 -5.22
N SER A 71 -16.79 -27.37 -5.45
CA SER A 71 -15.80 -28.22 -6.12
C SER A 71 -15.50 -29.46 -5.29
N ARG A 72 -15.22 -29.32 -3.98
CA ARG A 72 -14.97 -30.46 -3.08
C ARG A 72 -16.16 -31.43 -3.00
N ALA A 73 -17.39 -30.90 -3.05
CA ALA A 73 -18.60 -31.72 -3.03
C ALA A 73 -18.91 -32.41 -4.37
N THR A 74 -18.32 -31.93 -5.48
CA THR A 74 -18.64 -32.40 -6.84
C THR A 74 -17.53 -33.27 -7.43
N PHE A 75 -16.27 -32.97 -7.08
CA PHE A 75 -15.06 -33.63 -7.54
C PHE A 75 -14.36 -34.29 -6.34
N THR A 76 -14.69 -35.56 -6.08
CA THR A 76 -14.09 -36.35 -4.99
C THR A 76 -12.77 -37.00 -5.40
N GLU A 77 -12.61 -37.32 -6.69
CA GLU A 77 -11.43 -37.99 -7.25
C GLU A 77 -10.55 -37.05 -8.11
N GLU A 78 -11.14 -35.98 -8.66
CA GLU A 78 -10.44 -34.98 -9.48
C GLU A 78 -10.00 -33.78 -8.64
N THR A 79 -8.76 -33.78 -8.12
CA THR A 79 -8.28 -32.67 -7.26
C THR A 79 -7.97 -31.40 -8.05
N THR A 80 -7.69 -31.52 -9.35
CA THR A 80 -7.27 -30.40 -10.21
C THR A 80 -8.22 -29.21 -10.16
N VAL A 81 -9.54 -29.45 -10.14
CA VAL A 81 -10.53 -28.34 -10.06
C VAL A 81 -10.45 -27.64 -8.70
N VAL A 82 -10.29 -28.39 -7.62
CA VAL A 82 -10.15 -27.85 -6.26
C VAL A 82 -8.86 -27.05 -6.11
N ASP A 83 -7.78 -27.54 -6.70
CA ASP A 83 -6.47 -26.90 -6.71
C ASP A 83 -6.51 -25.60 -7.53
N ASN A 84 -7.14 -25.63 -8.71
CA ASN A 84 -7.34 -24.45 -9.57
C ASN A 84 -8.11 -23.33 -8.86
N VAL A 85 -9.17 -23.66 -8.10
CA VAL A 85 -9.92 -22.67 -7.31
C VAL A 85 -9.03 -22.07 -6.21
N SER A 86 -8.23 -22.91 -5.54
CA SER A 86 -7.32 -22.48 -4.48
C SER A 86 -6.23 -21.55 -5.01
N GLN A 87 -5.64 -21.89 -6.16
CA GLN A 87 -4.63 -21.08 -6.83
C GLN A 87 -5.23 -19.75 -7.32
N THR A 88 -6.42 -19.78 -7.93
CA THR A 88 -7.12 -18.57 -8.39
C THR A 88 -7.42 -17.63 -7.24
N ARG A 89 -7.85 -18.16 -6.09
CA ARG A 89 -8.05 -17.39 -4.86
C ARG A 89 -6.77 -16.69 -4.41
N SER A 90 -5.65 -17.41 -4.37
CA SER A 90 -4.35 -16.83 -4.02
C SER A 90 -3.92 -15.75 -5.00
N ASN A 91 -4.15 -15.95 -6.30
CA ASN A 91 -3.85 -14.97 -7.36
C ASN A 91 -4.65 -13.68 -7.19
N LEU A 92 -5.93 -13.76 -6.80
CA LEU A 92 -6.78 -12.58 -6.62
C LEU A 92 -6.31 -11.66 -5.50
N ARG A 93 -5.65 -12.20 -4.47
CA ARG A 93 -5.12 -11.40 -3.35
C ARG A 93 -4.01 -10.44 -3.76
N ARG A 94 -3.34 -10.66 -4.91
CA ARG A 94 -2.28 -9.74 -5.40
C ARG A 94 -2.82 -8.37 -5.80
N PHE A 95 -4.12 -8.31 -6.14
CA PHE A 95 -4.78 -7.11 -6.64
C PHE A 95 -5.43 -6.27 -5.54
N GLN A 96 -5.49 -6.81 -4.34
CA GLN A 96 -6.19 -6.19 -3.22
C GLN A 96 -5.22 -5.38 -2.36
N GLY A 97 -5.71 -4.45 -1.54
CA GLY A 97 -4.91 -3.78 -0.51
C GLY A 97 -5.64 -2.66 0.26
N PRO A 98 -5.11 -2.24 1.43
CA PRO A 98 -5.75 -1.27 2.33
C PRO A 98 -5.93 0.15 1.75
N VAL A 99 -4.98 0.63 0.95
CA VAL A 99 -5.03 1.92 0.25
C VAL A 99 -6.09 1.87 -0.85
N ARG A 100 -6.07 0.85 -1.73
CA ARG A 100 -7.04 0.71 -2.84
C ARG A 100 -8.47 0.50 -2.35
N ASP A 101 -8.66 -0.35 -1.36
CA ASP A 101 -9.94 -0.58 -0.69
C ASP A 101 -10.48 0.73 -0.08
N ARG A 102 -9.59 1.52 0.53
CA ARG A 102 -9.93 2.85 1.05
C ARG A 102 -10.38 3.81 -0.06
N ILE A 103 -9.58 3.94 -1.12
CA ILE A 103 -9.95 4.78 -2.27
C ILE A 103 -11.33 4.36 -2.77
N ALA A 104 -11.54 3.06 -2.97
CA ALA A 104 -12.79 2.54 -3.50
C ALA A 104 -13.99 2.96 -2.65
N ARG A 105 -13.91 2.84 -1.32
CA ARG A 105 -14.96 3.30 -0.38
C ARG A 105 -15.27 4.80 -0.45
N THR A 106 -14.33 5.62 -0.90
CA THR A 106 -14.46 7.09 -0.94
C THR A 106 -15.08 7.58 -2.26
N VAL A 107 -15.16 6.75 -3.30
CA VAL A 107 -15.77 7.08 -4.62
C VAL A 107 -17.31 7.33 -4.54
N GLY A 108 -17.91 7.28 -3.34
CA GLY A 108 -19.35 7.54 -3.10
C GLY A 108 -19.73 8.95 -2.66
N GLY A 109 -18.79 9.90 -2.54
CA GLY A 109 -19.08 11.32 -2.29
C GLY A 109 -18.55 11.88 -0.96
N ARG A 110 -18.32 13.19 -1.00
CA ARG A 110 -17.74 14.12 -0.01
C ARG A 110 -16.22 14.05 0.20
N SER A 111 -15.55 14.92 -0.56
CA SER A 111 -14.44 15.80 -0.17
C SER A 111 -13.66 15.43 1.09
N ASP A 112 -12.85 14.40 0.99
CA ASP A 112 -11.45 14.48 1.40
C ASP A 112 -10.71 13.78 0.28
N GLU A 113 -10.17 14.52 -0.69
CA GLU A 113 -9.13 13.99 -1.57
C GLU A 113 -7.89 13.73 -0.71
N ARG A 114 -7.98 12.69 0.12
CA ARG A 114 -6.90 12.19 0.96
C ARG A 114 -5.81 11.78 0.00
N ARG A 115 -4.73 12.55 0.03
CA ARG A 115 -3.60 12.43 -0.89
C ARG A 115 -3.08 11.01 -0.85
N VAL A 116 -3.15 10.36 -2.01
CA VAL A 116 -2.52 9.07 -2.25
C VAL A 116 -1.19 9.36 -2.91
N PHE A 117 -0.11 8.93 -2.28
CA PHE A 117 1.17 8.89 -2.96
C PHE A 117 1.21 7.70 -3.91
N VAL A 118 1.77 7.93 -5.10
CA VAL A 118 1.90 6.91 -6.15
C VAL A 118 3.33 6.91 -6.68
N ALA A 119 3.98 5.77 -6.59
CA ALA A 119 5.21 5.48 -7.32
C ALA A 119 5.06 4.19 -8.12
N THR A 120 5.66 4.13 -9.30
CA THR A 120 5.54 3.01 -10.23
C THR A 120 6.90 2.66 -10.82
N THR A 121 7.05 1.39 -11.17
CA THR A 121 8.09 0.92 -12.10
C THR A 121 7.39 0.35 -13.34
N GLU A 122 8.11 -0.29 -14.26
CA GLU A 122 7.49 -0.93 -15.43
C GLU A 122 6.45 -1.99 -15.04
N GLN A 123 6.68 -2.71 -13.95
CA GLN A 123 5.85 -3.84 -13.50
C GLN A 123 5.41 -3.73 -12.03
N GLY A 124 5.73 -2.62 -11.36
CA GLY A 124 5.49 -2.43 -9.94
C GLY A 124 4.71 -1.17 -9.62
N VAL A 125 4.06 -1.16 -8.47
CA VAL A 125 3.34 -0.01 -7.95
C VAL A 125 3.43 0.02 -6.43
N THR A 126 3.67 1.22 -5.92
CA THR A 126 3.66 1.58 -4.51
C THR A 126 2.59 2.63 -4.29
N LEU A 127 1.69 2.38 -3.34
CA LEU A 127 0.68 3.33 -2.90
C LEU A 127 0.83 3.59 -1.41
N SER A 128 0.62 4.83 -0.98
CA SER A 128 0.45 5.12 0.44
C SER A 128 -0.54 6.24 0.70
N THR A 129 -1.15 6.21 1.89
CA THR A 129 -2.07 7.23 2.38
C THR A 129 -2.02 7.28 3.89
N ILE A 130 -2.42 8.43 4.46
CA ILE A 130 -2.72 8.53 5.89
C ILE A 130 -4.23 8.58 6.08
N HIS A 131 -4.71 7.88 7.10
CA HIS A 131 -6.09 7.92 7.52
C HIS A 131 -6.24 7.68 9.02
N ASN A 132 -6.92 8.58 9.73
CA ASN A 132 -7.24 8.46 11.15
C ASN A 132 -6.03 8.03 11.99
N GLY A 133 -4.92 8.76 11.89
CA GLY A 133 -3.70 8.45 12.63
C GLY A 133 -2.96 7.19 12.18
N THR A 134 -3.38 6.55 11.09
CA THR A 134 -2.74 5.34 10.53
C THR A 134 -2.13 5.63 9.17
N TYR A 135 -0.85 5.29 9.00
CA TYR A 135 -0.20 5.22 7.71
C TYR A 135 -0.47 3.86 7.06
N LEU A 136 -1.00 3.89 5.83
CA LEU A 136 -1.28 2.73 5.02
C LEU A 136 -0.29 2.71 3.86
N ARG A 137 0.33 1.56 3.61
CA ARG A 137 1.22 1.35 2.47
C ARG A 137 0.93 0.04 1.77
N GLU A 138 0.99 0.06 0.45
CA GLU A 138 0.95 -1.11 -0.42
C GLU A 138 2.14 -1.07 -1.36
N VAL A 139 2.78 -2.22 -1.57
CA VAL A 139 3.77 -2.40 -2.64
C VAL A 139 3.43 -3.68 -3.38
N TYR A 140 3.44 -3.61 -4.71
CA TYR A 140 3.36 -4.74 -5.61
C TYR A 140 4.58 -4.72 -6.55
N ARG A 141 5.32 -5.83 -6.58
CA ARG A 141 6.52 -6.05 -7.38
C ARG A 141 6.20 -7.11 -8.44
N GLY A 142 5.60 -6.70 -9.55
CA GLY A 142 5.09 -7.64 -10.57
C GLY A 142 6.18 -8.49 -11.23
N PHE A 143 7.42 -8.02 -11.31
CA PHE A 143 8.55 -8.79 -11.82
C PHE A 143 8.88 -10.03 -10.97
N LEU A 144 8.51 -10.02 -9.68
CA LEU A 144 8.62 -11.16 -8.77
C LEU A 144 7.44 -12.13 -8.87
N TRP A 145 6.42 -11.78 -9.65
CA TRP A 145 5.29 -12.65 -9.94
C TRP A 145 5.65 -13.61 -11.08
N GLN A 146 6.47 -14.61 -10.79
CA GLN A 146 6.87 -15.65 -11.75
C GLN A 146 6.09 -16.95 -11.50
N SER A 147 5.57 -17.55 -12.58
CA SER A 147 4.83 -18.81 -12.51
C SER A 147 5.76 -20.01 -12.59
N GLY A 148 5.64 -20.90 -11.61
CA GLY A 148 6.54 -22.03 -11.46
C GLY A 148 7.02 -22.07 -10.02
N GLY A 149 7.75 -23.13 -9.65
CA GLY A 149 8.36 -23.25 -8.32
C GLY A 149 7.88 -24.44 -7.51
N SER A 150 8.76 -24.88 -6.62
CA SER A 150 8.43 -25.84 -5.57
C SER A 150 7.57 -25.19 -4.49
N GLY A 151 6.80 -26.00 -3.76
CA GLY A 151 5.99 -25.49 -2.66
C GLY A 151 6.82 -24.80 -1.57
N LEU A 152 6.28 -23.72 -1.01
CA LEU A 152 6.84 -23.03 0.14
C LEU A 152 6.54 -23.75 1.46
N THR A 153 7.57 -23.90 2.30
CA THR A 153 7.39 -24.20 3.71
C THR A 153 7.16 -22.91 4.52
N GLY A 154 6.48 -23.02 5.65
CA GLY A 154 6.29 -21.88 6.55
C GLY A 154 7.61 -21.30 7.10
N ALA A 155 8.66 -22.12 7.19
CA ALA A 155 10.00 -21.69 7.58
C ALA A 155 10.66 -20.82 6.51
N GLU A 156 10.62 -21.25 5.24
CA GLU A 156 11.14 -20.44 4.12
C GLU A 156 10.43 -19.09 3.99
N VAL A 157 9.10 -19.08 4.19
CA VAL A 157 8.32 -17.82 4.21
C VAL A 157 8.78 -16.92 5.35
N SER A 158 9.00 -17.48 6.54
CA SER A 158 9.47 -16.72 7.70
C SER A 158 10.85 -16.10 7.43
N THR A 159 11.78 -16.87 6.85
CA THR A 159 13.10 -16.39 6.44
C THR A 159 12.99 -15.26 5.42
N ALA A 160 12.21 -15.45 4.35
CA ALA A 160 12.02 -14.44 3.31
C ALA A 160 11.47 -13.11 3.86
N VAL A 161 10.55 -13.18 4.84
CA VAL A 161 9.98 -11.99 5.48
C VAL A 161 10.96 -11.36 6.48
N ALA A 162 11.72 -12.16 7.22
CA ALA A 162 12.75 -11.69 8.14
C ALA A 162 13.88 -10.94 7.40
N GLU A 163 14.32 -11.47 6.26
CA GLU A 163 15.34 -10.85 5.41
C GLU A 163 14.84 -9.57 4.75
N ALA A 164 13.58 -9.54 4.30
CA ALA A 164 13.00 -8.36 3.67
C ALA A 164 12.69 -7.22 4.66
N TYR A 165 12.31 -7.55 5.90
CA TYR A 165 11.89 -6.56 6.91
C TYR A 165 12.51 -6.84 8.29
N PRO A 166 13.84 -6.72 8.44
CA PRO A 166 14.53 -7.07 9.68
C PRO A 166 13.99 -6.30 10.90
N GLU A 167 13.77 -4.99 10.79
CA GLU A 167 13.29 -4.16 11.90
C GLU A 167 11.88 -4.56 12.39
N ILE A 168 10.97 -4.89 11.45
CA ILE A 168 9.63 -5.37 11.78
C ILE A 168 9.71 -6.78 12.36
N TRP A 169 10.61 -7.61 11.85
CA TRP A 169 10.81 -8.97 12.30
C TRP A 169 11.36 -9.01 13.73
N GLU A 170 12.36 -8.21 14.06
CA GLU A 170 12.97 -8.15 15.39
C GLU A 170 11.98 -7.69 16.46
N THR A 171 11.07 -6.77 16.11
CA THR A 171 10.07 -6.21 17.02
C THR A 171 8.72 -6.94 17.00
N ARG A 172 8.63 -8.09 16.32
CA ARG A 172 7.37 -8.83 16.17
C ARG A 172 6.85 -9.36 17.51
N ASN A 173 5.57 -9.15 17.76
CA ASN A 173 4.85 -9.74 18.89
C ASN A 173 4.14 -11.04 18.51
N ARG A 174 3.71 -11.15 17.25
CA ARG A 174 2.95 -12.29 16.75
C ARG A 174 3.12 -12.45 15.24
N THR A 175 3.21 -13.69 14.79
CA THR A 175 3.10 -14.05 13.38
C THR A 175 1.92 -14.99 13.15
N SER A 176 1.28 -14.88 11.99
CA SER A 176 0.31 -15.88 11.52
C SER A 176 0.39 -16.03 10.01
N GLY A 177 0.41 -17.27 9.55
CA GLY A 177 0.60 -17.61 8.15
C GLY A 177 -0.62 -18.28 7.53
N THR A 178 -0.92 -17.97 6.28
CA THR A 178 -1.90 -18.71 5.47
C THR A 178 -1.48 -18.71 4.01
N GLY A 179 -1.55 -19.86 3.35
CA GLY A 179 -1.12 -19.98 1.98
C GLY A 179 -1.21 -21.40 1.45
N SER A 180 -0.84 -21.54 0.18
CA SER A 180 -0.58 -22.82 -0.47
C SER A 180 0.89 -22.89 -0.91
N ALA A 181 1.28 -23.99 -1.54
CA ALA A 181 2.60 -24.20 -2.10
C ALA A 181 3.10 -23.00 -2.95
N ASP A 182 2.24 -22.40 -3.77
CA ASP A 182 2.64 -21.38 -4.76
C ASP A 182 2.73 -19.95 -4.21
N ALA A 183 1.91 -19.64 -3.20
CA ALA A 183 1.77 -18.30 -2.66
C ALA A 183 1.35 -18.34 -1.19
N PHE A 184 2.11 -17.62 -0.37
CA PHE A 184 1.91 -17.61 1.07
C PHE A 184 1.82 -16.18 1.60
N VAL A 185 0.90 -15.94 2.52
CA VAL A 185 0.76 -14.66 3.21
C VAL A 185 1.19 -14.84 4.66
N LEU A 186 2.20 -14.09 5.07
CA LEU A 186 2.60 -13.99 6.46
C LEU A 186 2.16 -12.64 7.01
N THR A 187 1.33 -12.68 8.04
CA THR A 187 0.98 -11.52 8.86
C THR A 187 1.96 -11.41 10.01
N VAL A 188 2.60 -10.25 10.16
CA VAL A 188 3.49 -9.92 11.28
C VAL A 188 2.89 -8.72 12.02
N SER A 189 2.55 -8.91 13.30
CA SER A 189 2.11 -7.84 14.19
C SER A 189 3.26 -7.42 15.09
N HIS A 190 3.44 -6.10 15.26
CA HIS A 190 4.51 -5.48 16.05
C HIS A 190 3.97 -4.21 16.75
N PRO A 191 4.68 -3.60 17.73
CA PRO A 191 4.19 -2.41 18.44
C PRO A 191 3.85 -1.21 17.54
N GLY A 192 4.50 -1.10 16.39
CA GLY A 192 4.26 -0.05 15.38
C GLY A 192 3.04 -0.31 14.48
N GLY A 193 2.51 -1.54 14.46
CA GLY A 193 1.38 -1.89 13.59
C GLY A 193 1.44 -3.32 13.06
N ARG A 194 1.15 -3.47 11.76
CA ARG A 194 1.01 -4.76 11.09
C ARG A 194 1.56 -4.73 9.66
N LEU A 195 2.26 -5.80 9.28
CA LEU A 195 2.68 -6.13 7.93
C LEU A 195 1.97 -7.40 7.44
N ASP A 196 1.36 -7.34 6.26
CA ASP A 196 0.91 -8.50 5.48
C ASP A 196 1.88 -8.69 4.30
N ALA A 197 2.79 -9.66 4.41
CA ALA A 197 3.80 -9.96 3.39
C ALA A 197 3.40 -11.19 2.57
N HIS A 198 3.39 -11.06 1.24
CA HIS A 198 3.06 -12.13 0.32
C HIS A 198 4.33 -12.64 -0.35
N VAL A 199 4.62 -13.93 -0.15
CA VAL A 199 5.81 -14.61 -0.66
C VAL A 199 5.40 -15.57 -1.78
N ARG A 200 6.18 -15.61 -2.86
CA ARG A 200 6.02 -16.54 -3.99
C ARG A 200 7.01 -17.70 -3.85
N GLY A 201 6.60 -18.92 -4.19
CA GLY A 201 7.45 -20.10 -4.06
C GLY A 201 8.68 -20.12 -4.94
N GLU A 202 8.55 -19.69 -6.20
CA GLU A 202 9.62 -19.76 -7.19
C GLU A 202 10.90 -19.06 -6.76
N ASN A 203 10.77 -17.82 -6.28
CA ASN A 203 11.91 -16.97 -5.95
C ASN A 203 12.07 -16.75 -4.45
N ARG A 204 11.16 -17.27 -3.61
CA ARG A 204 11.13 -17.07 -2.15
C ARG A 204 11.22 -15.60 -1.75
N ARG A 205 10.67 -14.69 -2.56
CA ARG A 205 10.71 -13.23 -2.31
C ARG A 205 9.34 -12.65 -2.02
N VAL A 206 9.32 -11.56 -1.25
CA VAL A 206 8.11 -10.77 -0.97
C VAL A 206 7.73 -9.96 -2.20
N PHE A 207 6.78 -10.48 -2.99
CA PHE A 207 6.29 -9.81 -4.19
C PHE A 207 5.23 -8.76 -3.89
N ARG A 208 4.55 -8.85 -2.74
CA ARG A 208 3.56 -7.85 -2.31
C ARG A 208 3.61 -7.63 -0.81
N GLU A 209 3.49 -6.37 -0.42
CA GLU A 209 3.35 -5.97 0.99
C GLU A 209 2.09 -5.12 1.18
N ALA A 210 1.48 -5.24 2.35
CA ALA A 210 0.52 -4.25 2.85
C ALA A 210 0.81 -3.94 4.32
N GLN A 211 1.03 -2.66 4.64
CA GLN A 211 1.34 -2.22 5.98
C GLN A 211 0.27 -1.28 6.52
N ARG A 212 0.02 -1.39 7.83
CA ARG A 212 -0.84 -0.50 8.62
C ARG A 212 -0.06 -0.09 9.85
N LEU A 213 0.46 1.13 9.85
CA LEU A 213 1.37 1.63 10.88
C LEU A 213 0.73 2.78 11.65
N SER A 214 0.80 2.75 12.97
CA SER A 214 0.30 3.85 13.80
C SER A 214 1.25 5.03 13.75
N LEU A 215 0.74 6.23 13.47
CA LEU A 215 1.55 7.45 13.48
C LEU A 215 1.99 7.86 14.89
N SER A 216 1.28 7.43 15.93
CA SER A 216 1.66 7.72 17.33
C SER A 216 2.94 6.99 17.77
N SER A 217 3.28 5.88 17.12
CA SER A 217 4.48 5.09 17.40
C SER A 217 5.43 5.01 16.19
N TYR A 218 5.20 5.82 15.16
CA TYR A 218 6.00 5.78 13.95
C TYR A 218 7.39 6.38 14.22
N PRO A 219 8.48 5.64 13.96
CA PRO A 219 9.83 6.17 14.14
C PRO A 219 10.07 7.26 13.10
N THR A 220 10.39 8.47 13.56
CA THR A 220 10.74 9.56 12.66
C THR A 220 12.25 9.71 12.55
N GLY A 221 12.73 10.04 11.35
CA GLY A 221 14.16 10.29 11.13
C GLY A 221 14.62 11.61 11.75
N PRO A 222 15.91 11.96 11.61
CA PRO A 222 16.45 13.23 12.07
C PRO A 222 15.66 14.42 11.50
N PRO A 223 15.24 15.36 12.35
CA PRO A 223 14.40 16.46 11.93
C PRO A 223 15.18 17.52 11.14
N THR A 224 14.48 18.27 10.30
CA THR A 224 14.95 19.56 9.78
C THR A 224 14.16 20.67 10.45
N ASN A 225 14.86 21.66 11.00
CA ASN A 225 14.22 22.74 11.76
C ASN A 225 14.58 24.09 11.15
N GLN A 226 13.65 25.03 11.14
CA GLN A 226 13.90 26.44 10.83
C GLN A 226 13.13 27.33 11.80
N SER A 227 13.68 28.52 12.05
CA SER A 227 13.05 29.56 12.86
C SER A 227 12.96 30.85 12.07
N ILE A 228 11.74 31.32 11.78
CA ILE A 228 11.48 32.52 10.98
C ILE A 228 10.23 33.22 11.55
N ASN A 229 10.25 34.56 11.62
CA ASN A 229 9.10 35.38 12.04
C ASN A 229 8.51 34.98 13.41
N GLY A 230 9.35 34.55 14.36
CA GLY A 230 8.90 34.12 15.69
C GLY A 230 8.19 32.76 15.71
N LEU A 231 8.26 31.97 14.63
CA LEU A 231 7.79 30.59 14.56
C LEU A 231 8.99 29.65 14.43
N VAL A 232 8.94 28.52 15.12
CA VAL A 232 9.86 27.39 14.93
C VAL A 232 9.09 26.27 14.24
N MET A 233 9.51 25.91 13.03
CA MET A 233 8.98 24.75 12.31
C MET A 233 9.99 23.61 12.37
N ARG A 234 9.56 22.48 12.92
CA ARG A 234 10.28 21.21 12.93
C ARG A 234 9.60 20.24 11.97
N VAL A 235 10.39 19.64 11.09
CA VAL A 235 9.93 18.69 10.08
C VAL A 235 10.64 17.36 10.30
N ASP A 236 9.91 16.37 10.79
CA ASP A 236 10.42 15.00 10.89
C ASP A 236 10.08 14.24 9.59
N ARG A 237 11.11 14.03 8.77
CA ARG A 237 11.00 13.47 7.41
C ARG A 237 11.28 11.96 7.37
N THR A 238 10.75 11.31 6.35
CA THR A 238 11.02 9.91 6.00
C THR A 238 11.28 9.79 4.49
N PHE A 239 11.22 8.58 3.93
CA PHE A 239 11.38 8.30 2.51
C PHE A 239 10.22 8.84 1.64
N PRO A 240 10.37 8.92 0.30
CA PRO A 240 9.31 9.37 -0.60
C PRO A 240 8.00 8.60 -0.41
N GLY A 241 6.91 9.30 -0.15
CA GLY A 241 5.61 8.71 0.17
C GLY A 241 5.46 8.14 1.57
N GLY A 242 6.48 8.22 2.43
CA GLY A 242 6.41 7.89 3.84
C GLY A 242 5.77 9.01 4.68
N PRO A 243 5.50 8.78 5.99
CA PRO A 243 5.00 9.81 6.89
C PRO A 243 5.93 11.01 7.02
N LEU A 244 5.36 12.20 6.99
CA LEU A 244 6.03 13.48 7.18
C LEU A 244 5.32 14.21 8.33
N ARG A 245 6.03 14.49 9.40
CA ARG A 245 5.50 15.22 10.56
C ARG A 245 5.96 16.66 10.50
N VAL A 246 5.01 17.59 10.55
CA VAL A 246 5.27 19.04 10.65
C VAL A 246 4.79 19.49 12.01
N ASN A 247 5.67 20.06 12.82
CA ASN A 247 5.35 20.66 14.10
C ASN A 247 5.73 22.15 14.07
N VAL A 248 4.80 23.03 14.45
CA VAL A 248 5.03 24.48 14.50
C VAL A 248 4.72 25.02 15.89
N THR A 249 5.70 25.70 16.47
CA THR A 249 5.58 26.36 17.78
C THR A 249 5.97 27.82 17.72
N ASP A 250 5.47 28.60 18.67
CA ASP A 250 5.88 29.97 18.88
C ASP A 250 7.28 30.01 19.52
N GLN A 251 8.20 30.76 18.93
CA GLN A 251 9.61 30.78 19.34
C GLN A 251 9.82 31.32 20.76
N ARG A 252 8.95 32.23 21.22
CA ARG A 252 9.10 32.90 22.52
C ARG A 252 8.48 32.08 23.65
N THR A 253 7.31 31.50 23.40
CA THR A 253 6.50 30.83 24.43
C THR A 253 6.64 29.31 24.39
N GLY A 254 7.09 28.75 23.28
CA GLY A 254 7.11 27.31 23.03
C GLY A 254 5.72 26.69 22.82
N LEU A 255 4.66 27.49 22.79
CA LEU A 255 3.30 27.01 22.64
C LEU A 255 3.03 26.57 21.18
N PRO A 256 2.16 25.56 20.97
CA PRO A 256 1.75 25.15 19.63
C PRO A 256 1.08 26.27 18.84
N VAL A 257 1.31 26.32 17.53
CA VAL A 257 0.67 27.28 16.63
C VAL A 257 -0.09 26.54 15.53
N ASN A 258 -1.37 26.86 15.36
CA ASN A 258 -2.17 26.37 14.25
C ASN A 258 -1.79 27.10 12.95
N THR A 259 -1.29 26.34 11.98
CA THR A 259 -0.78 26.83 10.72
C THR A 259 -1.33 26.02 9.56
N THR A 260 -1.65 26.68 8.46
CA THR A 260 -1.92 26.03 7.17
C THR A 260 -0.60 25.65 6.54
N VAL A 261 -0.39 24.37 6.29
CA VAL A 261 0.85 23.83 5.72
C VAL A 261 0.67 23.60 4.23
N THR A 262 1.63 24.06 3.44
CA THR A 262 1.71 23.87 1.99
C THR A 262 3.05 23.24 1.65
N ILE A 263 3.04 22.28 0.72
CA ILE A 263 4.26 21.64 0.22
C ILE A 263 4.42 21.96 -1.26
N SER A 264 5.56 22.50 -1.62
CA SER A 264 5.97 22.81 -2.98
C SER A 264 7.10 21.86 -3.37
N PRO A 265 6.84 20.81 -4.16
CA PRO A 265 7.91 20.00 -4.71
C PRO A 265 8.80 20.88 -5.60
N ASN A 266 10.11 20.59 -5.67
CA ASN A 266 11.01 21.29 -6.59
C ASN A 266 10.72 20.99 -8.08
N SER A 267 9.79 20.06 -8.35
CA SER A 267 9.25 19.71 -9.65
C SER A 267 7.72 19.98 -9.72
N ASP A 268 7.20 20.11 -10.94
CA ASP A 268 5.75 20.27 -11.24
C ASP A 268 4.90 19.19 -10.51
N PRO A 269 3.71 19.47 -9.95
CA PRO A 269 2.69 20.43 -10.41
C PRO A 269 2.38 21.60 -9.43
N GLY A 270 3.40 22.31 -8.93
CA GLY A 270 3.22 23.51 -8.09
C GLY A 270 2.89 23.24 -6.61
N PRO A 271 2.66 24.31 -5.81
CA PRO A 271 2.38 24.20 -4.37
C PRO A 271 1.04 23.50 -4.10
N VAL A 272 1.04 22.58 -3.12
CA VAL A 272 -0.16 21.87 -2.69
C VAL A 272 -0.39 22.08 -1.20
N THR A 273 -1.54 22.63 -0.82
CA THR A 273 -1.94 22.74 0.58
C THR A 273 -2.22 21.34 1.15
N VAL A 274 -1.51 21.02 2.23
CA VAL A 274 -1.56 19.68 2.82
C VAL A 274 -2.49 19.56 4.02
N GLY A 275 -2.80 20.65 4.71
CA GLY A 275 -3.72 20.65 5.83
C GLY A 275 -3.34 21.70 6.85
N SER A 276 -3.83 21.52 8.08
CA SER A 276 -3.52 22.40 9.20
C SER A 276 -2.85 21.64 10.33
N THR A 277 -1.96 22.30 11.07
CA THR A 277 -1.35 21.73 12.28
C THR A 277 -2.31 21.66 13.47
N GLY A 278 -3.44 22.38 13.44
CA GLY A 278 -4.44 22.31 14.51
C GLY A 278 -3.92 22.85 15.85
N ASP A 279 -4.67 22.54 16.92
CA ASP A 279 -4.45 23.10 18.26
C ASP A 279 -3.21 22.52 18.96
N ASP A 280 -2.78 21.31 18.59
CA ASP A 280 -1.56 20.68 19.10
C ASP A 280 -0.30 21.08 18.30
N GLY A 281 -0.46 21.89 17.25
CA GLY A 281 0.63 22.37 16.41
C GLY A 281 1.27 21.27 15.56
N VAL A 282 0.63 20.11 15.38
CA VAL A 282 1.18 18.97 14.64
C VAL A 282 0.30 18.58 13.45
N LEU A 283 0.92 18.51 12.27
CA LEU A 283 0.33 17.89 11.08
C LEU A 283 1.12 16.66 10.66
N TRP A 284 0.42 15.54 10.48
CA TRP A 284 0.95 14.40 9.75
C TRP A 284 0.48 14.40 8.30
N THR A 285 1.43 14.28 7.37
CA THR A 285 1.15 14.16 5.95
C THR A 285 2.10 13.17 5.27
N LEU A 286 2.05 13.07 3.95
CA LEU A 286 2.96 12.22 3.18
C LEU A 286 4.13 13.06 2.66
N GLY A 287 5.32 12.48 2.68
CA GLY A 287 6.46 12.99 1.92
C GLY A 287 6.10 13.06 0.44
N VAL A 288 6.48 14.16 -0.22
CA VAL A 288 6.22 14.41 -1.63
C VAL A 288 7.42 14.00 -2.49
N GLY A 289 7.20 13.94 -3.80
CA GLY A 289 8.25 13.70 -4.80
C GLY A 289 8.38 12.23 -5.19
N LYS A 290 8.63 11.96 -6.48
CA LYS A 290 8.91 10.61 -7.00
C LYS A 290 10.39 10.20 -6.83
N SER A 291 11.22 11.10 -6.33
CA SER A 291 12.69 10.97 -6.25
C SER A 291 13.22 11.64 -4.98
N ARG A 292 14.54 11.58 -4.77
CA ARG A 292 15.25 12.28 -3.69
C ARG A 292 15.35 13.80 -3.88
N GLN A 293 14.58 14.39 -4.81
CA GLN A 293 14.61 15.83 -5.00
C GLN A 293 14.04 16.55 -3.76
N GLY A 294 14.65 17.68 -3.43
CA GLY A 294 14.16 18.54 -2.37
C GLY A 294 12.74 19.05 -2.62
N TYR A 295 12.12 19.54 -1.55
CA TYR A 295 10.85 20.23 -1.56
C TYR A 295 10.83 21.30 -0.47
N THR A 296 9.97 22.29 -0.67
CA THR A 296 9.78 23.39 0.28
C THR A 296 8.48 23.19 1.05
N ILE A 297 8.54 23.28 2.37
CA ILE A 297 7.37 23.33 3.24
C ILE A 297 7.20 24.76 3.72
N THR A 298 5.99 25.28 3.55
CA THR A 298 5.59 26.60 4.06
C THR A 298 4.46 26.40 5.06
N ALA A 299 4.60 26.98 6.25
CA ALA A 299 3.54 27.03 7.26
C ALA A 299 3.13 28.49 7.49
N ASN A 300 1.85 28.77 7.25
CA ASN A 300 1.24 30.09 7.42
C ASN A 300 0.31 30.06 8.62
N GLU A 301 0.54 30.93 9.60
CA GLU A 301 -0.33 31.04 10.79
C GLU A 301 -1.78 31.32 10.41
N GLN A 302 -2.72 30.55 10.97
CA GLN A 302 -4.14 30.81 10.75
C GLN A 302 -4.60 32.03 11.55
N GLY A 303 -5.20 33.00 10.86
CA GLY A 303 -5.65 34.26 11.48
C GLY A 303 -4.53 35.24 11.84
N GLY A 304 -3.28 34.94 11.45
CA GLY A 304 -2.11 35.79 11.65
C GLY A 304 -1.37 36.08 10.33
N SER A 305 -0.22 36.73 10.44
CA SER A 305 0.65 37.07 9.31
C SER A 305 2.02 36.39 9.36
N ARG A 306 2.27 35.54 10.36
CA ARG A 306 3.55 34.87 10.52
C ARG A 306 3.67 33.68 9.58
N VAL A 307 4.85 33.57 8.97
CA VAL A 307 5.18 32.52 8.00
C VAL A 307 6.56 31.97 8.31
N VAL A 308 6.70 30.65 8.23
CA VAL A 308 7.98 29.93 8.33
C VAL A 308 8.12 28.94 7.17
N VAL A 309 9.33 28.81 6.66
CA VAL A 309 9.67 28.00 5.50
C VAL A 309 10.83 27.07 5.84
N VAL A 310 10.71 25.80 5.46
CA VAL A 310 11.78 24.79 5.56
C VAL A 310 11.99 24.20 4.17
N VAL A 311 13.22 24.25 3.67
CA VAL A 311 13.63 23.45 2.52
C VAL A 311 14.23 22.16 3.05
N THR A 312 13.78 21.03 2.53
CA THR A 312 14.25 19.70 2.95
C THR A 312 14.17 18.73 1.78
N GLU A 313 14.60 17.50 1.98
CA GLU A 313 14.54 16.41 1.01
C GLU A 313 14.10 15.13 1.73
N PRO A 314 13.55 14.12 1.04
CA PRO A 314 13.22 12.84 1.69
C PRO A 314 14.45 12.22 2.36
N SER A 315 14.27 11.54 3.50
CA SER A 315 15.35 10.70 4.06
C SER A 315 15.49 9.42 3.25
N GLU A 316 16.60 8.70 3.44
CA GLU A 316 16.65 7.31 2.99
C GLU A 316 15.60 6.49 3.75
N PRO A 317 15.01 5.44 3.12
CA PRO A 317 14.30 4.44 3.88
C PRO A 317 15.28 3.88 4.91
N ALA A 318 14.84 3.69 6.16
CA ALA A 318 15.51 2.72 7.01
C ALA A 318 15.55 1.41 6.22
N THR A 319 16.75 0.84 6.01
CA THR A 319 17.05 -0.19 5.01
C THR A 319 16.05 -1.34 5.05
N VAL A 320 14.99 -1.24 4.26
CA VAL A 320 14.25 -2.37 3.74
C VAL A 320 15.09 -2.80 2.55
N SER A 321 16.03 -3.73 2.76
CA SER A 321 17.04 -4.14 1.78
C SER A 321 16.47 -4.08 0.36
N ASP A 322 16.99 -3.12 -0.41
CA ASP A 322 16.80 -3.03 -1.85
C ASP A 322 17.38 -4.31 -2.45
N THR A 323 16.57 -5.37 -2.51
CA THR A 323 16.85 -6.47 -3.42
C THR A 323 16.44 -5.98 -4.79
N VAL A 324 17.42 -5.35 -5.44
CA VAL A 324 17.54 -5.27 -6.90
C VAL A 324 17.09 -6.58 -7.55
#